data_AF-A0A949U2L0-F1
#
_entry.id   AF-A0A949U2L0-F1
#
_cell.length_a   1.000
_cell.length_b   1.000
_cell.length_c   1.000
_cell.angle_alpha   90.00
_cell.angle_beta   90.00
_cell.angle_gamma   90.00
#
_symmetry.space_group_name_H-M   'P 1'
#
loop_
_entity.id
_entity.type
_entity.pdbx_description
1 polymer ?
#
loop_
_entity_poly.entity_id
_entity_poly.type
_entity_poly.pdbx_seq_one_letter_code
_entity_poly.pdbx_strand_id
1 'polypeptide(L)'
;MAEKAPAISSNIDSVLQEARTFEPPTEFRSHAQIKSPEEYERVYRESIEQPEKFWARIAEELHWFKKWDKVLEWNSPWAKWFV
;
A
#
# COMPACT_ATOMS: atom_id res chain seq x y z
N MET A 1 -15.25 16.84 18.30
CA MET A 1 -14.96 15.40 18.36
C MET A 1 -13.77 15.14 17.44
N ALA A 2 -12.57 15.59 17.84
CA ALA A 2 -11.47 14.80 18.38
C ALA A 2 -10.64 14.11 17.28
N GLU A 3 -9.81 14.89 16.60
CA GLU A 3 -8.68 14.41 15.79
C GLU A 3 -7.42 14.52 16.65
N LYS A 4 -6.69 13.42 16.87
CA LYS A 4 -5.50 13.41 17.73
C LYS A 4 -4.44 12.45 17.17
N ALA A 5 -3.30 13.01 16.75
CA ALA A 5 -1.96 12.40 16.79
C ALA A 5 -0.89 13.46 16.36
N PRO A 6 0.40 13.34 16.75
CA PRO A 6 0.98 12.78 17.98
C PRO A 6 1.84 13.81 18.74
N ALA A 7 2.19 13.50 19.99
CA ALA A 7 3.11 14.30 20.81
C ALA A 7 4.57 14.03 20.40
N ILE A 8 5.31 15.07 20.01
CA ILE A 8 6.71 15.02 19.59
C ILE A 8 7.58 15.24 20.84
N SER A 9 8.29 14.20 21.30
CA SER A 9 9.25 14.34 22.39
C SER A 9 10.53 15.02 21.88
N SER A 10 10.77 16.24 22.35
CA SER A 10 11.90 17.11 22.04
C SER A 10 13.11 16.80 22.91
N ASN A 11 14.22 16.31 22.33
CA ASN A 11 15.59 16.46 22.85
C ASN A 11 16.61 15.85 21.86
N ILE A 12 16.89 16.55 20.75
CA ILE A 12 18.16 16.56 20.00
C ILE A 12 18.11 17.78 19.03
N ASP A 13 19.20 18.54 19.01
CA ASP A 13 19.41 19.83 18.37
C ASP A 13 19.07 19.92 16.87
N SER A 14 18.39 21.00 16.50
CA SER A 14 18.33 21.64 15.17
C SER A 14 18.46 20.72 13.94
N VAL A 15 17.44 19.91 13.66
CA VAL A 15 17.17 19.43 12.30
C VAL A 15 16.17 20.39 11.67
N LEU A 16 16.53 21.01 10.54
CA LEU A 16 15.61 21.76 9.68
C LEU A 16 14.38 20.87 9.42
N GLN A 17 13.24 21.24 10.02
CA GLN A 17 11.96 20.57 9.77
C GLN A 17 11.46 21.02 8.41
N GLU A 18 12.01 20.42 7.36
CA GLU A 18 11.66 20.73 5.99
C GLU A 18 10.42 19.92 5.59
N ALA A 19 9.24 20.48 5.86
CA ALA A 19 7.94 19.88 5.53
C ALA A 19 7.51 20.09 4.06
N ARG A 20 8.46 20.35 3.15
CA ARG A 20 8.14 20.60 1.74
C ARG A 20 7.73 19.30 1.07
N THR A 21 6.51 19.27 0.55
CA THR A 21 6.05 18.23 -0.36
C THR A 21 6.35 18.64 -1.79
N PHE A 22 6.87 17.70 -2.57
CA PHE A 22 7.16 17.90 -3.99
C PHE A 22 6.22 17.01 -4.79
N GLU A 23 5.24 17.62 -5.45
CA GLU A 23 4.35 16.85 -6.32
C GLU A 23 5.11 16.37 -7.56
N PRO A 24 4.86 15.12 -8.00
CA PRO A 24 5.40 14.65 -9.26
C PRO A 24 4.83 15.47 -10.43
N PRO A 25 5.65 15.75 -11.48
CA PRO A 25 5.19 16.47 -12.66
C PRO A 25 3.95 15.82 -13.29
N THR A 26 3.06 16.64 -13.87
CA THR A 26 1.80 16.15 -14.45
C THR A 26 2.01 15.17 -15.61
N GLU A 27 3.05 15.35 -16.41
CA GLU A 27 3.43 14.41 -17.47
C GLU A 27 3.85 13.04 -16.91
N PHE A 28 4.47 13.00 -15.74
CA PHE A 28 4.80 11.73 -15.08
C PHE A 28 3.54 11.06 -14.55
N ARG A 29 2.66 11.83 -13.89
CA ARG A 29 1.39 11.32 -13.34
C ARG A 29 0.47 10.73 -14.40
N SER A 30 0.45 11.27 -15.63
CA SER A 30 -0.44 10.75 -16.68
C SER A 30 -0.07 9.35 -17.16
N HIS A 31 1.22 8.98 -17.09
CA HIS A 31 1.74 7.67 -17.49
C HIS A 31 1.86 6.67 -16.32
N ALA A 32 1.62 7.12 -15.08
CA ALA A 32 1.68 6.27 -13.91
C ALA A 32 0.45 5.34 -13.79
N GLN A 33 0.67 4.17 -13.18
CA GLN A 33 -0.42 3.23 -12.85
C GLN A 33 -1.33 3.76 -11.73
N ILE A 34 -0.77 4.60 -10.85
CA ILE A 34 -1.48 5.30 -9.78
C ILE A 34 -1.20 6.78 -9.95
N LYS A 35 -2.24 7.57 -10.19
CA LYS A 35 -2.11 8.96 -10.66
C LYS A 35 -2.21 9.99 -9.55
N SER A 36 -2.80 9.62 -8.41
CA SER A 36 -3.00 10.52 -7.28
C SER A 36 -2.85 9.81 -5.93
N PRO A 37 -2.58 10.57 -4.85
CA PRO A 37 -2.56 10.02 -3.48
C PRO A 37 -3.88 9.37 -3.07
N GLU A 38 -5.01 9.92 -3.50
CA GLU A 38 -6.34 9.39 -3.16
C GLU A 38 -6.61 8.05 -3.85
N GLU A 39 -6.11 7.89 -5.09
CA GLU A 39 -6.15 6.61 -5.80
C GLU A 39 -5.27 5.56 -5.09
N TYR A 40 -4.06 5.94 -4.67
CA TYR A 40 -3.21 5.09 -3.87
C TYR A 40 -3.91 4.65 -2.58
N GLU A 41 -4.48 5.57 -1.81
CA GLU A 41 -5.15 5.27 -0.54
C GLU A 41 -6.33 4.31 -0.73
N ARG A 42 -7.11 4.48 -1.81
CA ARG A 42 -8.22 3.59 -2.13
C ARG A 42 -7.72 2.16 -2.41
N VAL A 43 -6.70 2.03 -3.26
CA VAL A 43 -6.11 0.74 -3.64
C VAL A 43 -5.44 0.07 -2.43
N TYR A 44 -4.71 0.85 -1.64
CA TYR A 44 -4.08 0.41 -0.41
C TYR A 44 -5.13 -0.12 0.58
N ARG A 45 -6.21 0.62 0.81
CA ARG A 45 -7.29 0.18 1.70
C ARG A 45 -7.91 -1.13 1.23
N GLU A 46 -8.17 -1.30 -0.07
CA GLU A 46 -8.66 -2.56 -0.64
C GLU A 46 -7.69 -3.72 -0.36
N SER A 47 -6.38 -3.49 -0.50
CA SER A 47 -5.36 -4.51 -0.27
C SER A 47 -5.29 -5.01 1.19
N ILE A 48 -5.70 -4.17 2.15
CA ILE A 48 -5.70 -4.50 3.58
C ILE A 48 -7.05 -5.07 4.01
N GLU A 49 -8.17 -4.51 3.54
CA GLU A 49 -9.52 -4.94 3.91
C GLU A 49 -9.94 -6.23 3.21
N GLN A 50 -9.51 -6.43 1.96
CA GLN A 50 -9.85 -7.59 1.14
C GLN A 50 -8.60 -8.17 0.46
N PRO A 51 -7.62 -8.66 1.25
CA PRO A 51 -6.31 -9.06 0.73
C PRO A 51 -6.42 -10.20 -0.28
N GLU A 52 -7.25 -11.23 -0.02
CA GLU A 52 -7.38 -12.36 -0.94
C GLU A 52 -7.93 -11.94 -2.30
N LYS A 53 -8.96 -11.08 -2.32
CA LYS A 53 -9.56 -10.59 -3.56
C LYS A 53 -8.58 -9.70 -4.33
N PHE A 54 -7.92 -8.79 -3.63
CA PHE A 54 -6.96 -7.87 -4.22
C PHE A 54 -5.79 -8.64 -4.84
N TRP A 55 -5.14 -9.50 -4.05
CA TRP A 55 -3.96 -10.25 -4.49
C TRP A 55 -4.29 -11.34 -5.50
N ALA A 56 -5.49 -11.94 -5.47
CA ALA A 56 -5.94 -12.83 -6.55
C ALA A 56 -5.94 -12.11 -7.90
N ARG A 57 -6.56 -10.92 -7.95
CA ARG A 57 -6.66 -10.12 -9.18
C ARG A 57 -5.29 -9.75 -9.73
N ILE A 58 -4.38 -9.32 -8.87
CA ILE A 58 -3.00 -8.98 -9.27
C ILE A 58 -2.24 -10.23 -9.74
N ALA A 59 -2.38 -11.35 -9.05
CA ALA A 59 -1.70 -12.59 -9.42
C ALA A 59 -2.22 -13.19 -10.73
N GLU A 60 -3.47 -12.92 -11.13
CA GLU A 60 -4.04 -13.35 -12.40
C GLU A 60 -3.38 -12.71 -13.63
N GLU A 61 -2.68 -11.58 -13.46
CA GLU A 61 -1.92 -10.94 -14.53
C GLU A 61 -0.62 -11.70 -14.87
N LEU A 62 -0.19 -12.62 -14.00
CA LEU A 62 1.00 -13.44 -14.20
C LEU A 62 0.67 -14.73 -14.96
N HIS A 63 1.67 -15.31 -15.63
CA HIS A 63 1.54 -16.61 -16.25
C HIS A 63 1.74 -17.74 -15.22
N TRP A 64 0.76 -18.62 -15.09
CA TRP A 64 0.80 -19.77 -14.18
C TRP A 64 0.76 -21.08 -14.94
N PHE A 65 1.72 -21.97 -14.65
CA PHE A 65 1.67 -23.35 -15.14
C PHE A 65 0.50 -24.13 -14.53
N LYS A 66 0.19 -23.84 -13.27
CA LYS A 66 -1.02 -24.29 -12.57
C LYS A 66 -1.53 -23.13 -11.71
N LYS A 67 -2.82 -22.80 -11.84
CA LYS A 67 -3.48 -21.78 -11.01
C LYS A 67 -3.59 -22.29 -9.57
N TRP A 68 -3.43 -21.38 -8.60
CA TRP A 68 -3.60 -21.68 -7.18
C TRP A 68 -5.06 -21.95 -6.83
N ASP A 69 -5.27 -22.73 -5.78
CA ASP A 69 -6.58 -23.05 -5.22
C ASP A 69 -6.95 -22.06 -4.08
N LYS A 70 -5.95 -21.55 -3.35
CA LYS A 70 -6.13 -20.52 -2.30
C LYS A 70 -5.13 -19.37 -2.41
N VAL A 71 -5.59 -18.14 -2.23
CA VAL A 71 -4.72 -16.95 -2.32
C VAL A 71 -3.84 -16.82 -1.08
N LEU A 72 -4.43 -17.00 0.11
CA LEU A 72 -3.72 -16.93 1.38
C LEU A 72 -4.18 -18.06 2.28
N GLU A 73 -3.23 -18.84 2.78
CA GLU A 73 -3.44 -19.79 3.87
C GLU A 73 -2.58 -19.36 5.06
N TRP A 74 -3.24 -18.91 6.13
CA TRP A 74 -2.57 -18.42 7.34
C TRP A 74 -2.71 -19.43 8.48
N ASN A 75 -1.60 -20.04 8.86
CA ASN A 75 -1.47 -20.94 10.00
C ASN A 75 -0.31 -20.46 10.88
N SER A 76 -0.60 -19.49 11.77
CA SER A 76 0.41 -18.80 12.59
C SER A 76 1.41 -19.77 13.23
N PRO A 77 2.73 -19.53 13.12
CA PRO A 77 3.40 -18.34 12.57
C PRO A 77 3.61 -18.35 11.03
N TRP A 78 3.10 -19.35 10.32
CA TRP A 78 3.35 -19.52 8.88
C TRP A 78 2.22 -18.99 8.01
N ALA A 79 2.57 -18.18 7.02
CA ALA A 79 1.67 -17.76 5.96
C ALA A 79 2.15 -18.33 4.63
N LYS A 80 1.23 -18.92 3.86
CA LYS A 80 1.48 -19.38 2.49
C LYS A 80 0.60 -18.58 1.54
N TRP A 81 1.19 -18.10 0.46
CA TRP A 81 0.50 -17.36 -0.59
C TRP A 81 0.43 -18.20 -1.86
N PHE A 82 -0.72 -18.18 -2.53
CA PHE A 82 -0.98 -18.88 -3.80
C PHE A 82 -0.72 -20.39 -3.73
N VAL A 83 -1.45 -21.06 -2.82
CA VAL A 83 -1.39 -22.52 -2.58
C VAL A 83 -2.22 -23.29 -3.58
#